data_AF-A0A6A7G921-F1
#
_entry.id   AF-A0A6A7G921-F1
#
_cell.length_a   1.000
_cell.length_b   1.000
_cell.length_c   1.000
_cell.angle_alpha   90.00
_cell.angle_beta   90.00
_cell.angle_gamma   90.00
#
_symmetry.space_group_name_H-M   'P 1'
#
loop_
_entity.id
_entity.type
_entity.pdbx_description
1 polymer ?
#
loop_
_entity_poly.entity_id
_entity_poly.type
_entity_poly.pdbx_seq_one_letter_code
_entity_poly.pdbx_strand_id
1 'polypeptide(L)'
;TVATYRGLQTNFPSRRAVVLSRSTFPGSGRYAVHWLGDNTADWVQMAMSIVGMIEFSMFGMPMVGADICGFIGAPDEEMCSRWMQLGAFYPFSRNHNAIGEPDQDPAANPVVAAISRDVLSLRYRYLPYLYTLFYHAHTNGNTVVRPLYNVFPQDVAARDVDDQFMWGNGLMIAPVLVQGATDRNVYFPQGLWYDLVTGGLESNSAATLNVDAPLEKIPVYVRGGAILPTQAPALTTVESRQNPFGLTVALDSALEAAGELYYDDGDDPDMSETYLATLQFKEGVLSAIIEFGEQVADGQIYDNFLLYGYPSNPTVIAVNDAILPSSSWTFDEVNNVLQIFVEVALSEALTVVIK
;
A
#
# COMPACT_ATOMS: atom_id res chain seq x y z
N THR A 1 26.09 -4.01 10.57
CA THR A 1 25.29 -3.28 9.56
C THR A 1 26.15 -2.47 8.59
N VAL A 2 26.79 -1.37 9.01
CA VAL A 2 27.59 -0.50 8.09
C VAL A 2 28.69 -1.27 7.34
N ALA A 3 29.44 -2.14 8.04
CA ALA A 3 30.48 -2.95 7.40
C ALA A 3 29.92 -3.87 6.31
N THR A 4 28.80 -4.55 6.57
CA THR A 4 28.10 -5.40 5.60
C THR A 4 27.59 -4.59 4.41
N TYR A 5 26.94 -3.45 4.67
CA TYR A 5 26.44 -2.54 3.62
C TYR A 5 27.57 -2.10 2.68
N ARG A 6 28.71 -1.63 3.22
CA ARG A 6 29.88 -1.25 2.43
C ARG A 6 30.49 -2.43 1.66
N GLY A 7 30.51 -3.61 2.29
CA GLY A 7 30.91 -4.84 1.63
C GLY A 7 30.06 -5.15 0.41
N LEU A 8 28.73 -5.04 0.54
CA LEU A 8 27.80 -5.21 -0.59
C LEU A 8 28.03 -4.16 -1.67
N GLN A 9 28.19 -2.88 -1.31
CA GLN A 9 28.49 -1.82 -2.29
C GLN A 9 29.82 -2.05 -3.02
N THR A 10 30.81 -2.65 -2.37
CA THR A 10 32.10 -2.96 -3.02
C THR A 10 31.98 -4.14 -3.99
N ASN A 11 31.21 -5.17 -3.62
CA ASN A 11 31.06 -6.38 -4.43
C ASN A 11 29.97 -6.25 -5.52
N PHE A 12 28.99 -5.37 -5.31
CA PHE A 12 27.84 -5.13 -6.19
C PHE A 12 27.57 -3.61 -6.32
N PRO A 13 28.49 -2.84 -6.92
CA PRO A 13 28.44 -1.37 -6.91
C PRO A 13 27.25 -0.77 -7.65
N SER A 14 26.70 -1.47 -8.64
CA SER A 14 25.54 -1.03 -9.44
C SER A 14 24.22 -1.59 -8.91
N ARG A 15 24.16 -1.98 -7.63
CA ARG A 15 22.96 -2.57 -7.02
C ARG A 15 22.71 -2.05 -5.62
N ARG A 16 21.44 -1.92 -5.24
CA ARG A 16 21.04 -1.54 -3.89
C ARG A 16 21.33 -2.68 -2.93
N ALA A 17 22.04 -2.36 -1.86
CA ALA A 17 22.36 -3.32 -0.83
C ALA A 17 21.13 -3.59 0.05
N VAL A 18 20.73 -4.86 0.14
CA VAL A 18 19.74 -5.32 1.13
C VAL A 18 20.46 -5.95 2.31
N VAL A 19 20.40 -5.30 3.47
CA VAL A 19 20.94 -5.81 4.73
C VAL A 19 19.80 -5.91 5.73
N LEU A 20 19.52 -7.11 6.22
CA LEU A 20 18.56 -7.33 7.30
C LEU A 20 19.31 -7.41 8.64
N SER A 21 18.98 -6.55 9.61
CA SER A 21 19.69 -6.45 10.89
C SER A 21 18.74 -6.53 12.09
N ARG A 22 19.08 -7.38 13.06
CA ARG A 22 18.32 -7.52 14.31
C ARG A 22 18.58 -6.35 15.25
N SER A 23 19.84 -6.09 15.59
CA SER A 23 20.19 -4.95 16.45
C SER A 23 20.33 -3.66 15.64
N THR A 24 19.91 -2.54 16.23
CA THR A 24 19.89 -1.21 15.62
C THR A 24 20.34 -0.14 16.63
N PHE A 25 20.69 1.03 16.10
CA PHE A 25 21.03 2.28 16.81
C PHE A 25 20.52 3.47 15.98
N PRO A 26 20.28 4.68 16.53
CA PRO A 26 19.88 5.84 15.74
C PRO A 26 20.68 6.02 14.44
N GLY A 27 19.97 6.16 13.32
CA GLY A 27 20.56 6.23 11.98
C GLY A 27 20.78 4.89 11.26
N SER A 28 20.43 3.75 11.88
CA SER A 28 20.58 2.42 11.26
C SER A 28 19.74 2.24 10.00
N GLY A 29 18.60 2.94 9.88
CA GLY A 29 17.74 2.89 8.70
C GLY A 29 18.41 3.35 7.39
N ARG A 30 19.51 4.10 7.48
CA ARG A 30 20.35 4.44 6.32
C ARG A 30 21.00 3.21 5.68
N TYR A 31 21.16 2.11 6.42
CA TYR A 31 21.99 0.99 6.01
C TYR A 31 21.28 -0.36 5.98
N ALA A 32 20.09 -0.47 6.59
CA ALA A 32 19.44 -1.77 6.76
C ALA A 32 17.93 -1.72 6.96
N VAL A 33 17.35 -2.85 6.55
CA VAL A 33 16.03 -3.34 6.92
C VAL A 33 16.08 -3.89 8.34
N HIS A 34 14.98 -3.77 9.07
CA HIS A 34 14.81 -4.36 10.40
C HIS A 34 13.61 -5.32 10.44
N TRP A 35 13.64 -6.27 11.36
CA TRP A 35 12.46 -7.03 11.75
C TRP A 35 12.39 -7.09 13.27
N LEU A 36 11.18 -7.16 13.83
CA LEU A 36 10.93 -7.02 15.27
C LEU A 36 11.51 -8.16 16.15
N GLY A 37 12.23 -9.10 15.56
CA GLY A 37 12.91 -10.19 16.26
C GLY A 37 12.03 -11.41 16.45
N ASP A 38 12.45 -12.24 17.41
CA ASP A 38 11.94 -13.58 17.66
C ASP A 38 10.58 -13.49 18.41
N ASN A 39 9.51 -13.15 17.69
CA ASN A 39 8.14 -13.07 18.22
C ASN A 39 7.51 -14.47 18.43
N THR A 40 6.32 -14.52 19.04
CA THR A 40 5.59 -15.77 19.29
C THR A 40 4.31 -15.82 18.46
N ALA A 41 3.90 -17.01 18.04
CA ALA A 41 2.59 -17.30 17.46
C ALA A 41 1.47 -17.08 18.51
N ASP A 42 1.13 -15.82 18.73
CA ASP A 42 0.16 -15.35 19.72
C ASP A 42 -0.56 -14.08 19.24
N TRP A 43 -1.84 -13.93 19.56
CA TRP A 43 -2.67 -12.81 19.11
C TRP A 43 -2.19 -11.47 19.67
N VAL A 44 -1.67 -11.44 20.90
CA VAL A 44 -1.09 -10.22 21.51
C VAL A 44 0.19 -9.83 20.77
N GLN A 45 1.04 -10.79 20.40
CA GLN A 45 2.23 -10.52 19.59
C GLN A 45 1.88 -9.97 18.21
N MET A 46 0.83 -10.49 17.58
CA MET A 46 0.31 -9.94 16.32
C MET A 46 -0.16 -8.49 16.50
N ALA A 47 -0.91 -8.17 17.55
CA ALA A 47 -1.33 -6.80 17.81
C ALA A 47 -0.14 -5.85 18.10
N MET A 48 0.78 -6.27 18.97
CA MET A 48 1.97 -5.48 19.34
C MET A 48 2.93 -5.22 18.19
N SER A 49 2.89 -6.05 17.14
CA SER A 49 3.66 -5.83 15.91
C SER A 49 3.35 -4.49 15.23
N ILE A 50 2.10 -4.01 15.33
CA ILE A 50 1.66 -2.75 14.74
C ILE A 50 2.35 -1.59 15.45
N VAL A 51 2.35 -1.62 16.79
CA VAL A 51 3.04 -0.63 17.63
C VAL A 51 4.54 -0.62 17.31
N GLY A 52 5.19 -1.79 17.30
CA GLY A 52 6.61 -1.88 16.97
C GLY A 52 6.93 -1.34 15.57
N MET A 53 6.10 -1.64 14.57
CA MET A 53 6.26 -1.11 13.21
C MET A 53 6.11 0.43 13.14
N ILE A 54 5.14 0.98 13.87
CA ILE A 54 4.94 2.44 13.99
C ILE A 54 6.16 3.10 14.63
N GLU A 55 6.65 2.56 15.74
CA GLU A 55 7.82 3.06 16.45
C GLU A 55 9.06 3.08 15.54
N PHE A 56 9.34 1.97 14.82
CA PHE A 56 10.49 1.91 13.90
C PHE A 56 10.34 2.85 12.70
N SER A 57 9.12 3.10 12.24
CA SER A 57 8.88 4.14 11.24
C SER A 57 9.30 5.52 11.77
N MET A 58 8.96 5.84 13.02
CA MET A 58 9.39 7.07 13.70
C MET A 58 10.90 7.12 13.97
N PHE A 59 11.55 5.97 14.16
CA PHE A 59 13.01 5.88 14.30
C PHE A 59 13.77 6.06 12.97
N GLY A 60 13.06 6.32 11.86
CA GLY A 60 13.65 6.45 10.53
C GLY A 60 14.09 5.11 9.93
N MET A 61 13.41 4.02 10.30
CA MET A 61 13.62 2.67 9.76
C MET A 61 12.32 2.16 9.12
N PRO A 62 11.88 2.74 7.99
CA PRO A 62 10.56 2.47 7.41
C PRO A 62 10.43 1.06 6.82
N MET A 63 11.53 0.40 6.45
CA MET A 63 11.51 -0.98 5.96
C MET A 63 11.59 -1.93 7.17
N VAL A 64 10.44 -2.16 7.81
CA VAL A 64 10.29 -2.95 9.03
C VAL A 64 9.03 -3.83 8.98
N GLY A 65 9.04 -4.93 9.73
CA GLY A 65 7.90 -5.83 9.93
C GLY A 65 8.19 -6.89 10.99
N ALA A 66 7.20 -7.72 11.30
CA ALA A 66 7.34 -8.87 12.18
C ALA A 66 7.41 -10.18 11.39
N ASP A 67 7.84 -11.26 12.04
CA ASP A 67 7.75 -12.59 11.47
C ASP A 67 6.27 -13.02 11.45
N ILE A 68 5.71 -13.08 10.24
CA ILE A 68 4.29 -13.35 10.00
C ILE A 68 3.96 -14.78 10.43
N CYS A 69 2.79 -14.93 11.07
CA CYS A 69 2.31 -16.13 11.75
C CYS A 69 3.06 -16.49 13.05
N GLY A 70 4.11 -15.73 13.41
CA GLY A 70 4.89 -15.92 14.63
C GLY A 70 6.12 -16.81 14.43
N PHE A 71 7.24 -16.47 15.06
CA PHE A 71 8.48 -17.23 14.94
C PHE A 71 8.53 -18.43 15.91
N ILE A 72 8.16 -18.24 17.18
CA ILE A 72 8.13 -19.28 18.22
C ILE A 72 6.71 -19.82 18.38
N GLY A 73 6.56 -21.13 18.45
CA GLY A 73 5.27 -21.81 18.57
C GLY A 73 4.56 -22.01 17.23
N ALA A 74 3.47 -22.77 17.27
CA ALA A 74 2.68 -23.11 16.10
C ALA A 74 1.36 -22.32 16.10
N PRO A 75 1.13 -21.42 15.13
CA PRO A 75 -0.15 -20.73 14.98
C PRO A 75 -1.24 -21.70 14.54
N ASP A 76 -2.48 -21.42 14.92
CA ASP A 76 -3.62 -22.08 14.28
C ASP A 76 -3.94 -21.45 12.91
N GLU A 77 -4.82 -22.11 12.15
CA GLU A 77 -5.22 -21.68 10.81
C GLU A 77 -5.78 -20.25 10.81
N GLU A 78 -6.58 -19.90 11.81
CA GLU A 78 -7.21 -18.58 11.92
C GLU A 78 -6.15 -17.50 12.15
N MET A 79 -5.28 -17.70 13.14
CA MET A 79 -4.22 -16.75 13.46
C MET A 79 -3.30 -16.55 12.27
N CYS A 80 -2.83 -17.62 11.62
CA CYS A 80 -1.94 -17.44 10.47
C CYS A 80 -2.67 -16.78 9.28
N SER A 81 -3.97 -17.03 9.10
CA SER A 81 -4.78 -16.31 8.09
C SER A 81 -4.87 -14.81 8.39
N ARG A 82 -5.17 -14.42 9.64
CA ARG A 82 -5.21 -13.01 10.06
C ARG A 82 -3.84 -12.35 10.04
N TRP A 83 -2.78 -13.09 10.36
CA TRP A 83 -1.43 -12.55 10.32
C TRP A 83 -0.92 -12.40 8.89
N MET A 84 -1.26 -13.30 7.97
CA MET A 84 -0.98 -13.12 6.54
C MET A 84 -1.70 -11.89 5.98
N GLN A 85 -2.94 -11.65 6.42
CA GLN A 85 -3.69 -10.43 6.09
C GLN A 85 -2.96 -9.16 6.56
N LEU A 86 -2.63 -9.07 7.85
CA LEU A 86 -1.89 -7.94 8.41
C LEU A 86 -0.49 -7.79 7.79
N GLY A 87 0.24 -8.90 7.71
CA GLY A 87 1.63 -8.96 7.31
C GLY A 87 1.88 -8.55 5.87
N ALA A 88 0.90 -8.75 4.99
CA ALA A 88 0.92 -8.22 3.62
C ALA A 88 0.99 -6.69 3.58
N PHE A 89 0.62 -5.99 4.65
CA PHE A 89 0.74 -4.54 4.80
C PHE A 89 1.92 -4.09 5.67
N TYR A 90 2.80 -5.01 6.10
CA TYR A 90 4.10 -4.60 6.65
C TYR A 90 5.01 -4.09 5.52
N PRO A 91 5.75 -2.99 5.70
CA PRO A 91 6.73 -2.54 4.71
C PRO A 91 7.74 -3.65 4.36
N PHE A 92 8.28 -4.34 5.38
CA PHE A 92 9.03 -5.59 5.23
C PHE A 92 8.14 -6.79 5.58
N SER A 93 7.63 -7.50 4.57
CA SER A 93 6.70 -8.63 4.72
C SER A 93 7.44 -9.97 4.58
N ARG A 94 7.59 -10.72 5.67
CA ARG A 94 8.25 -12.03 5.70
C ARG A 94 7.52 -13.01 6.63
N ASN A 95 7.16 -14.18 6.13
CA ASN A 95 6.84 -15.34 6.97
C ASN A 95 8.15 -16.08 7.31
N HIS A 96 8.41 -16.31 8.60
CA HIS A 96 9.62 -16.95 9.09
C HIS A 96 9.30 -17.77 10.34
N ASN A 97 9.95 -18.92 10.51
CA ASN A 97 9.58 -19.91 11.51
C ASN A 97 10.82 -20.44 12.25
N ALA A 98 10.64 -20.86 13.50
CA ALA A 98 11.71 -21.46 14.29
C ALA A 98 11.98 -22.92 13.91
N ILE A 99 13.20 -23.37 14.25
CA ILE A 99 13.57 -24.77 14.05
C ILE A 99 12.72 -25.69 14.93
N GLY A 100 12.13 -26.71 14.31
CA GLY A 100 11.34 -27.73 15.00
C GLY A 100 9.85 -27.40 15.16
N GLU A 101 9.41 -26.21 14.74
CA GLU A 101 7.99 -25.89 14.63
C GLU A 101 7.39 -26.50 13.34
N PRO A 102 6.07 -26.77 13.30
CA PRO A 102 5.39 -27.21 12.09
C PRO A 102 5.49 -26.20 10.94
N ASP A 103 5.42 -26.67 9.70
CA ASP A 103 5.41 -25.79 8.52
C ASP A 103 4.24 -24.79 8.58
N GLN A 104 4.56 -23.52 8.31
CA GLN A 104 3.60 -22.41 8.33
C GLN A 104 3.70 -21.52 7.09
N ASP A 105 4.41 -21.97 6.05
CA ASP A 105 4.34 -21.28 4.76
C ASP A 105 2.90 -21.33 4.22
N PRO A 106 2.47 -20.34 3.42
CA PRO A 106 1.07 -20.27 3.01
C PRO A 106 0.53 -21.55 2.35
N ALA A 107 1.36 -22.33 1.66
CA ALA A 107 0.92 -23.54 0.97
C ALA A 107 0.71 -24.74 1.90
N ALA A 108 1.18 -24.69 3.15
CA ALA A 108 0.98 -25.73 4.15
C ALA A 108 -0.50 -25.90 4.54
N ASN A 109 -1.33 -24.87 4.35
CA ASN A 109 -2.77 -24.91 4.64
C ASN A 109 -3.59 -24.27 3.50
N PRO A 110 -4.61 -24.94 2.92
CA PRO A 110 -5.39 -24.41 1.80
C PRO A 110 -6.17 -23.11 2.08
N VAL A 111 -6.67 -22.91 3.31
CA VAL A 111 -7.39 -21.69 3.72
C VAL A 111 -6.41 -20.53 3.81
N VAL A 112 -5.28 -20.74 4.49
CA VAL A 112 -4.19 -19.76 4.57
C VAL A 112 -3.67 -19.42 3.17
N ALA A 113 -3.50 -20.40 2.29
CA ALA A 113 -3.03 -20.20 0.91
C ALA A 113 -3.96 -19.28 0.11
N ALA A 114 -5.28 -19.50 0.21
CA ALA A 114 -6.28 -18.71 -0.50
C ALA A 114 -6.27 -17.25 -0.03
N ILE A 115 -6.34 -17.03 1.28
CA ILE A 115 -6.32 -15.70 1.89
C ILE A 115 -5.00 -14.98 1.59
N SER A 116 -3.89 -15.70 1.73
CA SER A 116 -2.55 -15.17 1.44
C SER A 116 -2.41 -14.73 -0.01
N ARG A 117 -2.90 -15.52 -0.97
CA ARG A 117 -2.85 -15.15 -2.40
C ARG A 117 -3.61 -13.87 -2.65
N ASP A 118 -4.81 -13.72 -2.08
CA ASP A 118 -5.67 -12.58 -2.34
C ASP A 118 -5.07 -11.30 -1.73
N VAL A 119 -4.59 -11.36 -0.47
CA VAL A 119 -3.99 -10.18 0.18
C VAL A 119 -2.59 -9.85 -0.33
N LEU A 120 -1.78 -10.84 -0.72
CA LEU A 120 -0.48 -10.58 -1.36
C LEU A 120 -0.66 -10.03 -2.78
N SER A 121 -1.72 -10.43 -3.49
CA SER A 121 -2.07 -9.82 -4.78
C SER A 121 -2.47 -8.35 -4.61
N LEU A 122 -3.18 -8.00 -3.53
CA LEU A 122 -3.42 -6.59 -3.16
C LEU A 122 -2.11 -5.85 -2.85
N ARG A 123 -1.22 -6.44 -2.03
CA ARG A 123 0.11 -5.87 -1.78
C ARG A 123 0.85 -5.58 -3.07
N TYR A 124 0.95 -6.56 -3.97
CA TYR A 124 1.67 -6.43 -5.24
C TYR A 124 1.06 -5.37 -6.14
N ARG A 125 -0.28 -5.24 -6.15
CA ARG A 125 -0.98 -4.19 -6.87
C ARG A 125 -0.57 -2.79 -6.43
N TYR A 126 -0.39 -2.58 -5.13
CA TYR A 126 -0.04 -1.28 -4.55
C TYR A 126 1.47 -1.09 -4.28
N LEU A 127 2.34 -1.95 -4.81
CA LEU A 127 3.79 -1.75 -4.72
C LEU A 127 4.26 -0.41 -5.30
N PRO A 128 3.72 0.13 -6.41
CA PRO A 128 4.11 1.46 -6.89
C PRO A 128 3.82 2.57 -5.87
N TYR A 129 2.66 2.51 -5.20
CA TYR A 129 2.34 3.43 -4.11
C TYR A 129 3.32 3.28 -2.94
N LEU A 130 3.53 2.04 -2.46
CA LEU A 130 4.45 1.76 -1.36
C LEU A 130 5.89 2.22 -1.69
N TYR A 131 6.33 2.01 -2.92
CA TYR A 131 7.65 2.40 -3.39
C TYR A 131 7.80 3.92 -3.49
N THR A 132 6.76 4.62 -3.90
CA THR A 132 6.70 6.10 -3.86
C THR A 132 6.79 6.61 -2.41
N LEU A 133 6.14 5.95 -1.45
CA LEU A 133 6.32 6.29 -0.02
C LEU A 133 7.78 6.11 0.43
N PHE A 134 8.45 5.06 -0.03
CA PHE A 134 9.88 4.84 0.27
C PHE A 134 10.79 5.88 -0.39
N TYR A 135 10.46 6.35 -1.59
CA TYR A 135 11.15 7.48 -2.21
C TYR A 135 11.10 8.70 -1.29
N HIS A 136 9.92 9.11 -0.82
CA HIS A 136 9.82 10.25 0.11
C HIS A 136 10.47 10.00 1.47
N ALA A 137 10.48 8.76 1.95
CA ALA A 137 11.22 8.40 3.15
C ALA A 137 12.72 8.59 2.96
N HIS A 138 13.24 8.23 1.78
CA HIS A 138 14.64 8.40 1.41
C HIS A 138 15.04 9.87 1.23
N THR A 139 14.24 10.65 0.51
CA THR A 139 14.58 12.03 0.10
C THR A 139 14.20 13.08 1.13
N ASN A 140 13.11 12.88 1.88
CA ASN A 140 12.53 13.88 2.78
C ASN A 140 12.46 13.44 4.24
N GLY A 141 12.78 12.17 4.54
CA GLY A 141 12.65 11.62 5.90
C GLY A 141 11.19 11.38 6.31
N ASN A 142 10.28 11.27 5.34
CA ASN A 142 8.88 10.92 5.59
C ASN A 142 8.76 9.49 6.15
N THR A 143 7.65 9.22 6.84
CA THR A 143 7.31 7.86 7.27
C THR A 143 6.47 7.13 6.23
N VAL A 144 6.71 5.82 6.08
CA VAL A 144 5.93 4.92 5.21
C VAL A 144 4.69 4.44 5.95
N VAL A 145 4.86 3.80 7.11
CA VAL A 145 3.76 3.51 8.04
C VAL A 145 3.59 4.69 8.99
N ARG A 146 2.34 5.11 9.19
CA ARG A 146 2.01 6.23 10.08
C ARG A 146 0.92 5.83 11.08
N PRO A 147 1.05 6.19 12.35
CA PRO A 147 -0.09 6.18 13.26
C PRO A 147 -1.11 7.24 12.83
N LEU A 148 -2.38 7.03 13.15
CA LEU A 148 -3.45 7.96 12.74
C LEU A 148 -3.19 9.39 13.24
N TYR A 149 -2.69 9.57 14.46
CA TYR A 149 -2.38 10.89 15.00
C TYR A 149 -1.28 11.66 14.23
N ASN A 150 -0.42 11.00 13.45
CA ASN A 150 0.51 11.71 12.57
C ASN A 150 -0.18 12.28 11.34
N VAL A 151 -1.22 11.61 10.85
CA VAL A 151 -2.01 12.06 9.69
C VAL A 151 -3.10 13.05 10.10
N PHE A 152 -3.63 12.91 11.32
CA PHE A 152 -4.71 13.71 11.88
C PHE A 152 -4.34 14.30 13.25
N PRO A 153 -3.34 15.21 13.34
CA PRO A 153 -2.79 15.66 14.62
C PRO A 153 -3.75 16.46 15.51
N GLN A 154 -4.81 17.02 14.92
CA GLN A 154 -5.85 17.76 15.64
C GLN A 154 -6.97 16.85 16.18
N ASP A 155 -7.01 15.60 15.72
CA ASP A 155 -7.96 14.61 16.20
C ASP A 155 -7.41 13.97 17.49
N VAL A 156 -8.10 14.23 18.61
CA VAL A 156 -7.68 13.72 19.92
C VAL A 156 -7.94 12.22 20.03
N ALA A 157 -9.02 11.70 19.42
CA ALA A 157 -9.34 10.28 19.48
C ALA A 157 -8.32 9.45 18.69
N ALA A 158 -7.77 9.99 17.60
CA ALA A 158 -6.71 9.35 16.81
C ALA A 158 -5.41 9.08 17.58
N ARG A 159 -5.21 9.69 18.77
CA ARG A 159 -4.01 9.50 19.61
C ARG A 159 -3.97 8.15 20.32
N ASP A 160 -5.14 7.61 20.64
CA ASP A 160 -5.29 6.37 21.39
C ASP A 160 -5.51 5.16 20.46
N VAL A 161 -5.39 5.34 19.15
CA VAL A 161 -5.53 4.25 18.16
C VAL A 161 -4.15 3.66 17.85
N ASP A 162 -3.95 2.41 18.28
CA ASP A 162 -2.71 1.64 18.12
C ASP A 162 -2.91 0.30 17.37
N ASP A 163 -4.15 -0.01 17.00
CA ASP A 163 -4.58 -1.22 16.31
C ASP A 163 -5.00 -0.98 14.85
N GLN A 164 -4.73 0.23 14.34
CA GLN A 164 -4.87 0.68 12.97
C GLN A 164 -3.63 1.49 12.57
N PHE A 165 -3.30 1.48 11.29
CA PHE A 165 -2.20 2.30 10.77
C PHE A 165 -2.45 2.73 9.34
N MET A 166 -1.70 3.74 8.90
CA MET A 166 -1.74 4.26 7.55
C MET A 166 -0.50 3.81 6.77
N TRP A 167 -0.67 3.50 5.49
CA TRP A 167 0.39 3.67 4.49
C TRP A 167 0.30 5.09 3.95
N GLY A 168 1.34 5.88 4.22
CA GLY A 168 1.38 7.28 3.88
C GLY A 168 0.18 8.03 4.46
N ASN A 169 -0.49 8.82 3.62
CA ASN A 169 -1.71 9.54 3.98
C ASN A 169 -2.98 8.97 3.32
N GLY A 170 -2.83 8.02 2.41
CA GLY A 170 -3.88 7.63 1.47
C GLY A 170 -4.59 6.31 1.79
N LEU A 171 -3.98 5.42 2.57
CA LEU A 171 -4.50 4.07 2.79
C LEU A 171 -4.47 3.69 4.27
N MET A 172 -5.61 3.36 4.86
CA MET A 172 -5.76 2.91 6.25
C MET A 172 -5.95 1.39 6.30
N ILE A 173 -5.22 0.72 7.19
CA ILE A 173 -5.28 -0.72 7.42
C ILE A 173 -5.79 -0.96 8.84
N ALA A 174 -6.84 -1.78 8.98
CA ALA A 174 -7.48 -2.09 10.25
C ALA A 174 -7.69 -3.62 10.39
N PRO A 175 -6.65 -4.39 10.78
CA PRO A 175 -6.67 -5.86 10.79
C PRO A 175 -7.53 -6.46 11.92
N VAL A 176 -8.09 -7.66 11.77
CA VAL A 176 -8.69 -8.36 12.93
C VAL A 176 -7.58 -8.91 13.83
N LEU A 177 -7.63 -8.57 15.13
CA LEU A 177 -6.60 -8.91 16.12
C LEU A 177 -7.12 -9.76 17.29
N VAL A 178 -8.35 -10.26 17.18
CA VAL A 178 -9.00 -11.06 18.22
C VAL A 178 -9.50 -12.36 17.60
N GLN A 179 -9.23 -13.48 18.26
CA GLN A 179 -9.66 -14.80 17.82
C GLN A 179 -11.19 -14.91 17.75
N GLY A 180 -11.68 -15.56 16.69
CA GLY A 180 -13.09 -15.82 16.41
C GLY A 180 -13.88 -14.61 15.90
N ALA A 181 -13.26 -13.43 15.75
CA ALA A 181 -13.97 -12.23 15.33
C ALA A 181 -14.24 -12.22 13.81
N THR A 182 -15.47 -11.87 13.45
CA THR A 182 -15.94 -11.71 12.06
C THR A 182 -16.29 -10.26 11.71
N ASP A 183 -16.11 -9.37 12.67
CA ASP A 183 -16.30 -7.92 12.60
C ASP A 183 -15.29 -7.26 13.55
N ARG A 184 -15.07 -5.97 13.39
CA ARG A 184 -14.30 -5.19 14.37
C ARG A 184 -14.76 -3.74 14.41
N ASN A 185 -14.47 -3.09 15.54
CA ASN A 185 -14.59 -1.64 15.62
C ASN A 185 -13.38 -1.00 14.91
N VAL A 186 -13.66 0.00 14.08
CA VAL A 186 -12.66 0.80 13.35
C VAL A 186 -12.98 2.27 13.59
N TYR A 187 -11.99 3.01 14.09
CA TYR A 187 -12.06 4.47 14.16
C TYR A 187 -11.73 5.07 12.80
N PHE A 188 -12.67 5.82 12.25
CA PHE A 188 -12.50 6.63 11.05
C PHE A 188 -12.31 8.09 11.47
N PRO A 189 -11.16 8.72 11.17
CA PRO A 189 -11.00 10.16 11.29
C PRO A 189 -11.92 10.93 10.33
N GLN A 190 -12.08 12.23 10.54
CA GLN A 190 -12.89 13.08 9.65
C GLN A 190 -12.41 13.00 8.19
N GLY A 191 -13.32 12.67 7.28
CA GLY A 191 -13.06 12.54 5.85
C GLY A 191 -14.02 11.55 5.19
N LEU A 192 -13.83 11.32 3.89
CA LEU A 192 -14.45 10.21 3.17
C LEU A 192 -13.48 9.02 3.19
N TRP A 193 -14.00 7.82 3.44
CA TRP A 193 -13.24 6.58 3.48
C TRP A 193 -13.95 5.53 2.65
N TYR A 194 -13.25 5.00 1.66
CA TYR A 194 -13.78 4.03 0.71
C TYR A 194 -13.14 2.68 0.96
N ASP A 195 -13.89 1.59 0.94
CA ASP A 195 -13.34 0.23 0.94
C ASP A 195 -12.39 0.07 -0.25
N LEU A 196 -11.16 -0.43 0.00
CA LEU A 196 -10.11 -0.54 -1.02
C LEU A 196 -10.52 -1.44 -2.20
N VAL A 197 -11.32 -2.46 -1.95
CA VAL A 197 -11.63 -3.48 -2.96
C VAL A 197 -12.89 -3.10 -3.73
N THR A 198 -13.94 -2.68 -3.03
CA THR A 198 -15.23 -2.37 -3.67
C THR A 198 -15.32 -0.92 -4.13
N GLY A 199 -14.53 -0.01 -3.56
CA GLY A 199 -14.65 1.43 -3.77
C GLY A 199 -15.88 2.07 -3.12
N GLY A 200 -16.70 1.29 -2.42
CA GLY A 200 -17.90 1.75 -1.72
C GLY A 200 -17.53 2.62 -0.52
N LEU A 201 -18.35 3.64 -0.23
CA LEU A 201 -18.16 4.54 0.89
C LEU A 201 -18.48 3.84 2.22
N GLU A 202 -17.48 3.69 3.09
CA GLU A 202 -17.62 3.10 4.42
C GLU A 202 -17.95 4.18 5.47
N SER A 203 -17.25 5.32 5.42
CA SER A 203 -17.44 6.42 6.37
C SER A 203 -17.28 7.78 5.71
N ASN A 204 -18.05 8.75 6.18
CA ASN A 204 -17.99 10.16 5.78
C ASN A 204 -17.85 11.14 6.96
N SER A 205 -17.60 10.63 8.17
CA SER A 205 -17.50 11.42 9.40
C SER A 205 -16.54 10.80 10.40
N ALA A 206 -16.06 11.62 11.34
CA ALA A 206 -15.27 11.12 12.45
C ALA A 206 -16.12 10.24 13.38
N ALA A 207 -15.91 8.92 13.35
CA ALA A 207 -16.68 7.96 14.13
C ALA A 207 -15.98 6.60 14.26
N THR A 208 -16.29 5.88 15.33
CA THR A 208 -16.02 4.45 15.41
C THR A 208 -17.20 3.69 14.85
N LEU A 209 -16.97 2.87 13.82
CA LEU A 209 -17.98 2.02 13.22
C LEU A 209 -17.61 0.55 13.45
N ASN A 210 -18.61 -0.30 13.65
CA ASN A 210 -18.44 -1.75 13.60
C ASN A 210 -18.54 -2.17 12.13
N VAL A 211 -17.48 -2.78 11.61
CA VAL A 211 -17.36 -3.13 10.18
C VAL A 211 -17.20 -4.63 10.02
N ASP A 212 -17.78 -5.17 8.94
CA ASP A 212 -17.64 -6.58 8.58
C ASP A 212 -16.18 -6.92 8.24
N ALA A 213 -15.67 -7.96 8.89
CA ALA A 213 -14.33 -8.48 8.72
C ALA A 213 -14.33 -10.01 8.82
N PRO A 214 -15.07 -10.74 7.95
CA PRO A 214 -15.01 -12.20 7.91
C PRO A 214 -13.58 -12.70 7.67
N LEU A 215 -13.33 -14.00 7.87
CA LEU A 215 -11.97 -14.54 7.84
C LEU A 215 -11.22 -14.22 6.54
N GLU A 216 -11.93 -14.14 5.43
CA GLU A 216 -11.39 -13.89 4.09
C GLU A 216 -11.12 -12.40 3.80
N LYS A 217 -11.62 -11.49 4.65
CA LYS A 217 -11.54 -10.03 4.45
C LYS A 217 -10.69 -9.37 5.53
N ILE A 218 -9.74 -8.55 5.09
CA ILE A 218 -9.10 -7.52 5.92
C ILE A 218 -9.73 -6.14 5.62
N PRO A 219 -10.21 -5.41 6.63
CA PRO A 219 -10.64 -4.01 6.46
C PRO A 219 -9.47 -3.11 6.04
N VAL A 220 -9.57 -2.55 4.83
CA VAL A 220 -8.59 -1.61 4.28
C VAL A 220 -9.34 -0.51 3.52
N TYR A 221 -8.99 0.75 3.79
CA TYR A 221 -9.76 1.90 3.32
C TYR A 221 -8.89 2.96 2.66
N VAL A 222 -9.30 3.43 1.49
CA VAL A 222 -8.68 4.57 0.81
C VAL A 222 -9.30 5.86 1.32
N ARG A 223 -8.46 6.82 1.69
CA ARG A 223 -8.90 8.15 2.09
C ARG A 223 -9.30 8.98 0.87
N GLY A 224 -10.46 9.61 0.91
CA GLY A 224 -10.86 10.61 -0.08
C GLY A 224 -9.85 11.76 -0.17
N GLY A 225 -9.56 12.19 -1.39
CA GLY A 225 -8.51 13.15 -1.72
C GLY A 225 -7.19 12.51 -2.16
N ALA A 226 -7.08 11.17 -2.18
CA ALA A 226 -5.85 10.46 -2.52
C ALA A 226 -5.92 9.78 -3.90
N ILE A 227 -4.82 9.85 -4.64
CA ILE A 227 -4.56 9.03 -5.83
C ILE A 227 -3.44 8.04 -5.49
N LEU A 228 -3.72 6.75 -5.64
CA LEU A 228 -2.77 5.65 -5.39
C LEU A 228 -2.37 5.02 -6.73
N PRO A 229 -1.09 5.10 -7.14
CA PRO A 229 -0.63 4.37 -8.30
C PRO A 229 -0.59 2.87 -8.00
N THR A 230 -0.96 2.10 -9.03
CA THR A 230 -1.05 0.64 -8.98
C THR A 230 -0.35 0.05 -10.21
N GLN A 231 -0.04 -1.24 -10.15
CA GLN A 231 0.46 -2.01 -11.28
C GLN A 231 -0.18 -3.40 -11.23
N ALA A 232 -0.45 -4.02 -12.37
CA ALA A 232 -1.07 -5.35 -12.34
C ALA A 232 -0.14 -6.35 -11.61
N PRO A 233 -0.62 -7.11 -10.62
CA PRO A 233 0.24 -7.97 -9.81
C PRO A 233 0.74 -9.19 -10.61
N ALA A 234 1.85 -9.77 -10.16
CA ALA A 234 2.41 -11.03 -10.65
C ALA A 234 3.05 -11.80 -9.48
N LEU A 235 3.62 -12.98 -9.72
CA LEU A 235 4.26 -13.78 -8.66
C LEU A 235 5.55 -13.13 -8.14
N THR A 236 6.24 -12.38 -9.00
CA THR A 236 7.49 -11.70 -8.67
C THR A 236 7.45 -10.23 -9.07
N THR A 237 8.28 -9.39 -8.43
CA THR A 237 8.44 -8.00 -8.86
C THR A 237 9.15 -7.88 -10.20
N VAL A 238 9.94 -8.88 -10.61
CA VAL A 238 10.55 -8.95 -11.95
C VAL A 238 9.46 -8.97 -13.02
N GLU A 239 8.42 -9.77 -12.81
CA GLU A 239 7.27 -9.87 -13.72
C GLU A 239 6.31 -8.69 -13.55
N SER A 240 5.94 -8.34 -12.30
CA SER A 240 4.92 -7.32 -12.07
C SER A 240 5.35 -5.94 -12.58
N ARG A 241 6.65 -5.65 -12.56
CA ARG A 241 7.21 -4.39 -13.09
C ARG A 241 7.12 -4.26 -14.61
N GLN A 242 6.81 -5.34 -15.32
CA GLN A 242 6.56 -5.34 -16.77
C GLN A 242 5.08 -5.14 -17.11
N ASN A 243 4.20 -5.20 -16.11
CA ASN A 243 2.77 -5.07 -16.32
C ASN A 243 2.34 -3.60 -16.40
N PRO A 244 1.16 -3.33 -17.00
CA PRO A 244 0.58 -2.00 -17.01
C PRO A 244 0.34 -1.42 -15.61
N PHE A 245 0.46 -0.10 -15.54
CA PHE A 245 0.07 0.71 -14.40
C PHE A 245 -1.43 1.03 -14.44
N GLY A 246 -1.98 1.36 -13.28
CA GLY A 246 -3.30 1.95 -13.15
C GLY A 246 -3.37 2.90 -11.98
N LEU A 247 -4.49 3.60 -11.80
CA LEU A 247 -4.69 4.54 -10.69
C LEU A 247 -5.96 4.21 -9.90
N THR A 248 -5.87 4.19 -8.58
CA THR A 248 -7.04 4.31 -7.69
C THR A 248 -7.18 5.78 -7.28
N VAL A 249 -8.26 6.43 -7.70
CA VAL A 249 -8.55 7.86 -7.47
C VAL A 249 -9.73 7.96 -6.51
N ALA A 250 -9.47 8.17 -5.22
CA ALA A 250 -10.53 8.33 -4.23
C ALA A 250 -10.88 9.80 -4.07
N LEU A 251 -12.08 10.19 -4.47
CA LEU A 251 -12.50 11.59 -4.45
C LEU A 251 -12.86 12.06 -3.03
N ASP A 252 -12.49 13.28 -2.68
CA ASP A 252 -12.97 13.93 -1.47
C ASP A 252 -14.34 14.60 -1.67
N SER A 253 -14.81 15.33 -0.65
CA SER A 253 -16.09 16.06 -0.72
C SER A 253 -16.12 17.20 -1.74
N ALA A 254 -14.96 17.67 -2.21
CA ALA A 254 -14.83 18.66 -3.27
C ALA A 254 -14.70 18.00 -4.66
N LEU A 255 -14.79 16.67 -4.74
CA LEU A 255 -14.49 15.89 -5.94
C LEU A 255 -13.06 16.12 -6.45
N GLU A 256 -12.12 16.26 -5.52
CA GLU A 256 -10.70 16.40 -5.81
C GLU A 256 -9.91 15.22 -5.27
N ALA A 257 -8.77 14.93 -5.90
CA ALA A 257 -7.77 13.99 -5.38
C ALA A 257 -6.37 14.34 -5.88
N ALA A 258 -5.35 13.96 -5.13
CA ALA A 258 -3.95 14.15 -5.52
C ALA A 258 -3.08 12.97 -5.12
N GLY A 259 -1.99 12.77 -5.85
CA GLY A 259 -0.99 11.75 -5.56
C GLY A 259 0.28 11.97 -6.38
N GLU A 260 1.22 11.04 -6.25
CA GLU A 260 2.48 11.06 -6.98
C GLU A 260 2.83 9.62 -7.38
N LEU A 261 3.57 9.48 -8.47
CA LEU A 261 4.18 8.22 -8.89
C LEU A 261 5.68 8.43 -9.08
N TYR A 262 6.47 7.76 -8.24
CA TYR A 262 7.91 7.60 -8.44
C TYR A 262 8.21 6.24 -9.11
N TYR A 263 9.07 6.25 -10.12
CA TYR A 263 9.51 5.06 -10.82
C TYR A 263 10.99 5.16 -11.20
N ASP A 264 11.71 4.05 -11.10
CA ASP A 264 13.11 3.90 -11.50
C ASP A 264 13.34 2.43 -11.90
N ASP A 265 14.57 2.01 -12.12
CA ASP A 265 14.89 0.62 -12.49
C ASP A 265 14.65 -0.43 -11.38
N GLY A 266 14.48 0.01 -10.12
CA GLY A 266 14.24 -0.82 -8.95
C GLY A 266 15.48 -1.34 -8.22
N ASP A 267 16.70 -1.11 -8.70
CA ASP A 267 17.91 -1.75 -8.18
C ASP A 267 19.17 -0.85 -8.21
N ASP A 268 19.36 0.05 -9.17
CA ASP A 268 20.56 0.90 -9.19
C ASP A 268 20.52 1.92 -8.03
N PRO A 269 21.57 2.03 -7.21
CA PRO A 269 21.63 3.01 -6.14
C PRO A 269 21.73 4.47 -6.62
N ASP A 270 22.10 4.72 -7.87
CA ASP A 270 22.08 6.06 -8.47
C ASP A 270 20.64 6.44 -8.87
N MET A 271 20.21 7.61 -8.41
CA MET A 271 18.87 8.16 -8.67
C MET A 271 18.86 9.14 -9.85
N SER A 272 19.91 9.13 -10.69
CA SER A 272 19.99 9.98 -11.88
C SER A 272 18.98 9.60 -12.97
N GLU A 273 18.67 8.31 -13.11
CA GLU A 273 17.69 7.76 -14.05
C GLU A 273 16.38 7.42 -13.31
N THR A 274 15.60 8.46 -12.98
CA THR A 274 14.34 8.33 -12.24
C THR A 274 13.22 9.13 -12.89
N TYR A 275 11.98 8.65 -12.75
CA TYR A 275 10.74 9.26 -13.20
C TYR A 275 9.93 9.72 -11.99
N LEU A 276 9.37 10.93 -12.08
CA LEU A 276 8.38 11.43 -11.12
C LEU A 276 7.24 12.12 -11.86
N ALA A 277 6.00 11.76 -11.52
CA ALA A 277 4.82 12.45 -11.98
C ALA A 277 3.89 12.85 -10.83
N THR A 278 3.38 14.08 -10.91
CA THR A 278 2.31 14.58 -10.06
C THR A 278 0.96 14.18 -10.66
N LEU A 279 0.11 13.57 -9.84
CA LEU A 279 -1.23 13.11 -10.22
C LEU A 279 -2.28 14.03 -9.58
N GLN A 280 -3.26 14.46 -10.35
CA GLN A 280 -4.34 15.30 -9.85
C GLN A 280 -5.67 14.94 -10.49
N PHE A 281 -6.73 14.91 -9.69
CA PHE A 281 -8.10 14.96 -10.16
C PHE A 281 -8.75 16.24 -9.64
N LYS A 282 -9.23 17.10 -10.54
CA LYS A 282 -9.88 18.36 -10.19
C LYS A 282 -10.80 18.81 -11.32
N GLU A 283 -11.97 19.34 -10.97
CA GLU A 283 -12.94 19.89 -11.95
C GLU A 283 -13.31 18.92 -13.09
N GLY A 284 -13.41 17.62 -12.78
CA GLY A 284 -13.75 16.58 -13.76
C GLY A 284 -12.58 16.15 -14.65
N VAL A 285 -11.35 16.57 -14.35
CA VAL A 285 -10.15 16.25 -15.13
C VAL A 285 -9.16 15.47 -14.26
N LEU A 286 -8.79 14.26 -14.69
CA LEU A 286 -7.62 13.54 -14.20
C LEU A 286 -6.41 13.94 -15.04
N SER A 287 -5.30 14.32 -14.41
CA SER A 287 -4.06 14.60 -15.11
C SER A 287 -2.86 13.94 -14.43
N ALA A 288 -1.86 13.61 -15.25
CA ALA A 288 -0.51 13.28 -14.80
C ALA A 288 0.46 14.26 -15.44
N ILE A 289 1.15 15.03 -14.60
CA ILE A 289 2.18 15.98 -15.02
C ILE A 289 3.53 15.34 -14.72
N ILE A 290 4.32 15.06 -15.76
CA ILE A 290 5.66 14.51 -15.61
C ILE A 290 6.58 15.65 -15.15
N GLU A 291 7.12 15.52 -13.95
CA GLU A 291 8.06 16.51 -13.38
C GLU A 291 9.45 16.33 -14.00
N PHE A 292 9.88 15.07 -14.18
CA PHE A 292 11.12 14.70 -14.87
C PHE A 292 11.14 13.20 -15.21
N GLY A 293 12.07 12.81 -16.10
CA GLY A 293 12.42 11.41 -16.32
C GLY A 293 11.48 10.63 -17.24
N GLU A 294 10.77 11.31 -18.14
CA GLU A 294 9.84 10.68 -19.10
C GLU A 294 10.43 9.43 -19.77
N GLN A 295 11.70 9.48 -20.20
CA GLN A 295 12.35 8.38 -20.93
C GLN A 295 12.56 7.12 -20.07
N VAL A 296 12.64 7.27 -18.74
CA VAL A 296 12.77 6.14 -17.80
C VAL A 296 11.51 5.28 -17.81
N ALA A 297 10.36 5.88 -18.11
CA ALA A 297 9.08 5.20 -18.17
C ALA A 297 8.69 4.73 -19.58
N ASP A 298 9.61 4.80 -20.55
CA ASP A 298 9.35 4.35 -21.92
C ASP A 298 8.92 2.87 -21.97
N GLY A 299 7.86 2.60 -22.73
CA GLY A 299 7.27 1.27 -22.86
C GLY A 299 6.36 0.86 -21.70
N GLN A 300 6.27 1.66 -20.63
CA GLN A 300 5.23 1.51 -19.60
C GLN A 300 3.96 2.22 -20.04
N ILE A 301 2.81 1.67 -19.65
CA ILE A 301 1.50 2.23 -19.98
C ILE A 301 0.59 2.27 -18.75
N TYR A 302 -0.38 3.17 -18.75
CA TYR A 302 -1.61 3.05 -17.98
C TYR A 302 -2.61 2.20 -18.75
N ASP A 303 -3.28 1.26 -18.09
CA ASP A 303 -4.40 0.49 -18.67
C ASP A 303 -5.75 0.69 -17.98
N ASN A 304 -5.76 1.15 -16.73
CA ASN A 304 -6.99 1.31 -15.96
C ASN A 304 -6.95 2.46 -14.95
N PHE A 305 -8.08 3.14 -14.80
CA PHE A 305 -8.34 4.09 -13.73
C PHE A 305 -9.63 3.71 -12.99
N LEU A 306 -9.58 3.66 -11.65
CA LEU A 306 -10.71 3.41 -10.77
C LEU A 306 -10.98 4.68 -9.96
N LEU A 307 -12.09 5.35 -10.21
CA LEU A 307 -12.51 6.54 -9.47
C LEU A 307 -13.58 6.16 -8.45
N TYR A 308 -13.31 6.38 -7.16
CA TYR A 308 -14.26 6.13 -6.06
C TYR A 308 -15.00 7.41 -5.68
N GLY A 309 -16.29 7.28 -5.39
CA GLY A 309 -17.15 8.41 -5.06
C GLY A 309 -17.48 9.30 -6.27
N TYR A 310 -17.40 8.74 -7.50
CA TYR A 310 -17.76 9.50 -8.70
C TYR A 310 -19.29 9.67 -8.78
N PRO A 311 -19.83 10.89 -8.99
CA PRO A 311 -21.22 11.20 -8.65
C PRO A 311 -22.28 10.58 -9.55
N SER A 312 -21.95 10.24 -10.80
CA SER A 312 -22.89 9.68 -11.76
C SER A 312 -22.18 9.07 -12.97
N ASN A 313 -22.86 8.18 -13.71
CA ASN A 313 -22.34 7.63 -14.95
C ASN A 313 -22.06 8.77 -15.97
N PRO A 314 -20.81 8.93 -16.45
CA PRO A 314 -20.48 9.98 -17.40
C PRO A 314 -21.06 9.70 -18.79
N THR A 315 -21.26 10.78 -19.54
CA THR A 315 -21.75 10.71 -20.92
C THR A 315 -20.62 10.72 -21.93
N VAL A 316 -19.51 11.38 -21.60
CA VAL A 316 -18.34 11.50 -22.46
C VAL A 316 -17.07 11.42 -21.60
N ILE A 317 -16.15 10.56 -22.01
CA ILE A 317 -14.79 10.52 -21.50
C ILE A 317 -13.84 10.76 -22.68
N ALA A 318 -12.90 11.67 -22.52
CA ALA A 318 -11.84 11.91 -23.49
C ALA A 318 -10.47 11.76 -22.84
N VAL A 319 -9.55 11.06 -23.51
CA VAL A 319 -8.16 10.87 -23.08
C VAL A 319 -7.26 11.54 -24.12
N ASN A 320 -6.45 12.51 -23.69
CA ASN A 320 -5.56 13.29 -24.57
C ASN A 320 -6.29 13.77 -25.85
N ASP A 321 -7.44 14.44 -25.65
CA ASP A 321 -8.36 14.96 -26.67
C ASP A 321 -9.12 13.92 -27.51
N ALA A 322 -8.83 12.62 -27.37
CA ALA A 322 -9.55 11.55 -28.06
C ALA A 322 -10.74 11.04 -27.21
N ILE A 323 -11.95 11.12 -27.77
CA ILE A 323 -13.17 10.59 -27.12
C ILE A 323 -13.11 9.06 -27.10
N LEU A 324 -13.26 8.47 -25.92
CA LEU A 324 -13.36 7.03 -25.74
C LEU A 324 -14.73 6.50 -26.19
N PRO A 325 -14.79 5.28 -26.75
CA PRO A 325 -16.08 4.61 -26.97
C PRO A 325 -16.72 4.25 -25.63
N SER A 326 -18.06 4.18 -25.58
CA SER A 326 -18.80 3.86 -24.34
C SER A 326 -18.51 2.48 -23.75
N SER A 327 -17.88 1.58 -24.52
CA SER A 327 -17.39 0.29 -24.02
C SER A 327 -16.10 0.38 -23.20
N SER A 328 -15.43 1.53 -23.21
CA SER A 328 -14.16 1.77 -22.49
C SER A 328 -14.34 2.26 -21.07
N TRP A 329 -15.57 2.26 -20.53
CA TRP A 329 -15.78 2.47 -19.11
C TRP A 329 -17.02 1.73 -18.60
N THR A 330 -17.05 1.52 -17.30
CA THR A 330 -18.22 1.02 -16.57
C THR A 330 -18.47 1.92 -15.35
N PHE A 331 -19.73 2.04 -14.96
CA PHE A 331 -20.11 2.76 -13.74
C PHE A 331 -20.95 1.85 -12.86
N ASP A 332 -20.47 1.62 -11.64
CA ASP A 332 -21.21 0.94 -10.58
C ASP A 332 -22.01 1.98 -9.80
N GLU A 333 -23.31 2.03 -10.06
CA GLU A 333 -24.25 2.93 -9.37
C GLU A 333 -24.43 2.59 -7.88
N VAL A 334 -24.11 1.37 -7.45
CA VAL A 334 -24.25 0.95 -6.06
C VAL A 334 -23.12 1.52 -5.21
N ASN A 335 -21.88 1.38 -5.69
CA ASN A 335 -20.69 1.84 -4.97
C ASN A 335 -20.19 3.23 -5.41
N ASN A 336 -20.79 3.83 -6.45
CA ASN A 336 -20.32 5.06 -7.09
C ASN A 336 -18.87 4.95 -7.59
N VAL A 337 -18.60 3.87 -8.31
CA VAL A 337 -17.26 3.57 -8.86
C VAL A 337 -17.28 3.68 -10.37
N LEU A 338 -16.44 4.55 -10.91
CA LEU A 338 -16.19 4.67 -12.35
C LEU A 338 -14.88 3.96 -12.68
N GLN A 339 -14.95 2.94 -13.53
CA GLN A 339 -13.76 2.28 -14.08
C GLN A 339 -13.57 2.70 -15.53
N ILE A 340 -12.38 3.21 -15.87
CA ILE A 340 -12.02 3.64 -17.22
C ILE A 340 -10.88 2.75 -17.70
N PHE A 341 -11.03 2.17 -18.89
CA PHE A 341 -10.02 1.37 -19.58
C PHE A 341 -9.32 2.22 -20.63
N VAL A 342 -7.99 2.25 -20.59
CA VAL A 342 -7.16 3.10 -21.45
C VAL A 342 -5.94 2.34 -21.96
N GLU A 343 -5.18 2.97 -22.85
CA GLU A 343 -3.84 2.55 -23.22
C GLU A 343 -3.04 3.83 -23.48
N VAL A 344 -2.35 4.32 -22.46
CA VAL A 344 -1.61 5.60 -22.52
C VAL A 344 -0.20 5.39 -22.02
N ALA A 345 0.81 5.85 -22.77
CA ALA A 345 2.20 5.76 -22.33
C ALA A 345 2.43 6.55 -21.04
N LEU A 346 3.16 5.95 -20.10
CA LEU A 346 3.55 6.62 -18.85
C LEU A 346 4.55 7.77 -19.10
N SER A 347 5.29 7.68 -20.22
CA SER A 347 6.25 8.69 -20.68
C SER A 347 5.59 9.90 -21.37
N GLU A 348 4.26 9.93 -21.47
CA GLU A 348 3.51 11.07 -21.99
C GLU A 348 2.64 11.69 -20.89
N ALA A 349 2.41 13.00 -20.99
CA ALA A 349 1.44 13.66 -20.12
C ALA A 349 0.04 13.08 -20.33
N LEU A 350 -0.69 12.87 -19.24
CA LEU A 350 -2.05 12.35 -19.26
C LEU A 350 -3.03 13.47 -18.98
N THR A 351 -4.12 13.54 -19.76
CA THR A 351 -5.31 14.33 -19.44
C THR A 351 -6.56 13.52 -19.78
N VAL A 352 -7.37 13.19 -18.77
CA VAL A 352 -8.67 12.53 -18.94
C VAL A 352 -9.76 13.48 -18.51
N VAL A 353 -10.59 13.92 -19.45
CA VAL A 353 -11.74 14.80 -19.20
C VAL A 353 -12.99 13.95 -19.10
N ILE A 354 -13.71 14.06 -17.99
CA ILE A 354 -14.93 13.29 -17.70
C ILE A 354 -16.11 14.25 -17.58
N LYS A 355 -17.15 14.05 -18.41
CA LYS A 355 -18.32 14.94 -18.52
C LYS A 355 -19.65 14.24 -18.34
#